data_AF-A0A0A9X9F5-F1
#
_entry.id   AF-A0A0A9X9F5-F1
#
_cell.length_a   1.000
_cell.length_b   1.000
_cell.length_c   1.000
_cell.angle_alpha   90.00
_cell.angle_beta   90.00
_cell.angle_gamma   90.00
#
_symmetry.space_group_name_H-M   'P 1'
#
loop_
_entity.id
_entity.type
_entity.pdbx_description
1 polymer ?
#
loop_
_entity_poly.entity_id
_entity_poly.type
_entity_poly.pdbx_seq_one_letter_code
_entity_poly.pdbx_strand_id
1 'polypeptide(L)'
;VDIVKGVQNAAHKEVSDFLIEKIRWCLLEVLRLFSGGGSEDDGEPSGMFVKIMDDAILAVQKEACIDAAFRKKIDELLCQALTIAKLSSNEDYEEISAGCKNVLSTLSEITEGYKPARDSLKSDALLASLEILERRVNIAVLRLFLHLSADPNLPLKQLTLKALDKRYKPRHISDLSADLELLDLYCEQIQLIGNFAVACSSDSHLRVKILCCLASIEFCENFFRPSMEDFYINPSDFNRKGFFKFIVDEYQKEMKELTYLIDCVVDTETFIQVALGDLNP
;
A
#
# COMPACT_ATOMS: atom_id res chain seq x y z
N VAL A 1 -30.85 -21.81 -28.61
CA VAL A 1 -31.51 -21.06 -27.52
C VAL A 1 -31.11 -21.61 -26.15
N ASP A 2 -30.96 -22.93 -25.98
CA ASP A 2 -30.55 -23.52 -24.69
C ASP A 2 -29.07 -23.35 -24.32
N ILE A 3 -28.16 -23.23 -25.30
CA ILE A 3 -26.74 -22.94 -25.05
C ILE A 3 -26.56 -21.54 -24.42
N VAL A 4 -27.35 -20.56 -24.84
CA VAL A 4 -27.29 -19.19 -24.30
C VAL A 4 -27.82 -19.13 -22.87
N LYS A 5 -28.84 -19.94 -22.53
CA LYS A 5 -29.37 -20.06 -21.16
C LYS A 5 -28.42 -20.82 -20.21
N GLY A 6 -27.74 -21.86 -20.70
CA GLY A 6 -26.73 -22.60 -19.91
C GLY A 6 -25.45 -21.80 -19.66
N VAL A 7 -25.03 -20.98 -20.64
CA VAL A 7 -23.86 -20.09 -20.52
C VAL A 7 -24.16 -18.97 -19.52
N GLN A 8 -25.30 -18.26 -19.62
CA GLN A 8 -25.69 -17.25 -18.61
C GLN A 8 -25.68 -17.82 -17.18
N ASN A 9 -26.13 -19.07 -16.98
CA ASN A 9 -26.24 -19.67 -15.65
C ASN A 9 -24.89 -19.91 -14.93
N ALA A 10 -23.80 -20.14 -15.66
CA ALA A 10 -22.49 -20.45 -15.06
C ALA A 10 -21.73 -19.19 -14.61
N ALA A 11 -21.73 -18.13 -15.41
CA ALA A 11 -21.21 -16.83 -14.98
C ALA A 11 -22.00 -16.27 -13.79
N HIS A 12 -23.33 -16.47 -13.78
CA HIS A 12 -24.17 -16.13 -12.62
C HIS A 12 -23.78 -16.91 -11.36
N LYS A 13 -23.35 -18.17 -11.51
CA LYS A 13 -22.90 -18.98 -10.38
C LYS A 13 -21.59 -18.45 -9.80
N GLU A 14 -20.56 -18.22 -10.62
CA GLU A 14 -19.27 -17.69 -10.14
C GLU A 14 -19.42 -16.32 -9.47
N VAL A 15 -20.25 -15.44 -10.03
CA VAL A 15 -20.60 -14.15 -9.40
C VAL A 15 -21.35 -14.35 -8.08
N SER A 16 -22.30 -15.29 -8.02
CA SER A 16 -23.03 -15.59 -6.77
C SER A 16 -22.10 -16.12 -5.69
N ASP A 17 -21.19 -17.04 -6.04
CA ASP A 17 -20.21 -17.61 -5.13
C ASP A 17 -19.26 -16.53 -4.59
N PHE A 18 -18.79 -15.62 -5.45
CA PHE A 18 -18.01 -14.44 -5.06
C PHE A 18 -18.77 -13.56 -4.04
N LEU A 19 -20.03 -13.22 -4.33
CA LEU A 19 -20.84 -12.37 -3.45
C LEU A 19 -21.15 -13.04 -2.10
N ILE A 20 -21.43 -14.34 -2.11
CA ILE A 20 -21.65 -15.14 -0.90
C ILE A 20 -20.37 -15.13 -0.04
N GLU A 21 -19.21 -15.34 -0.65
CA GLU A 21 -17.95 -15.35 0.08
C GLU A 21 -17.61 -13.95 0.61
N LYS A 22 -17.91 -12.88 -0.13
CA LYS A 22 -17.76 -11.49 0.33
C LYS A 22 -18.61 -11.22 1.57
N ILE A 23 -19.89 -11.59 1.54
CA ILE A 23 -20.80 -11.44 2.68
C ILE A 23 -20.29 -12.26 3.88
N ARG A 24 -19.88 -13.51 3.64
CA ARG A 24 -19.34 -14.38 4.68
C ARG A 24 -18.10 -13.79 5.33
N TRP A 25 -17.17 -13.26 4.52
CA TRP A 25 -15.97 -12.59 4.99
C TRP A 25 -16.30 -11.40 5.90
N CYS A 26 -17.23 -10.53 5.48
CA CYS A 26 -17.69 -9.42 6.31
C CYS A 26 -18.31 -9.89 7.64
N LEU A 27 -19.14 -10.96 7.61
CA LEU A 27 -19.77 -11.49 8.84
C LEU A 27 -18.74 -12.10 9.79
N LEU A 28 -17.72 -12.79 9.27
CA LEU A 28 -16.64 -13.33 10.08
C LEU A 28 -15.85 -12.21 10.76
N GLU A 29 -15.61 -11.10 10.07
CA GLU A 29 -14.91 -9.96 10.65
C GLU A 29 -15.73 -9.28 11.76
N VAL A 30 -17.04 -9.12 11.55
CA VAL A 30 -17.97 -8.65 12.59
C VAL A 30 -17.92 -9.58 13.82
N LEU A 31 -17.96 -10.90 13.61
CA LEU A 31 -17.85 -11.88 14.70
C LEU A 31 -16.50 -11.79 15.43
N ARG A 32 -15.40 -11.57 14.71
CA ARG A 32 -14.06 -11.36 15.29
C ARG A 32 -14.06 -10.17 16.23
N LEU A 33 -14.63 -9.03 15.81
CA LEU A 33 -14.77 -7.83 16.62
C LEU A 33 -15.60 -8.07 17.89
N PHE A 34 -16.75 -8.75 17.77
CA PHE A 34 -17.57 -9.10 18.94
C PHE A 34 -16.91 -10.11 19.89
N SER A 35 -15.95 -10.88 19.39
CA SER A 35 -15.17 -11.84 20.19
C SER A 35 -13.96 -11.21 20.88
N GLY A 36 -13.79 -9.89 20.77
CA GLY A 36 -12.67 -9.15 21.36
C GLY A 36 -11.41 -9.09 20.49
N GLY A 37 -11.50 -9.44 19.21
CA GLY A 37 -10.45 -9.16 18.23
C GLY A 37 -10.49 -7.70 17.76
N GLY A 38 -9.34 -7.16 17.31
CA GLY A 38 -9.20 -5.76 16.86
C GLY A 38 -8.54 -4.86 17.91
N SER A 39 -7.39 -5.30 18.45
CA SER A 39 -6.62 -4.47 19.37
C SER A 39 -6.00 -3.26 18.64
N GLU A 40 -5.71 -2.15 19.34
CA GLU A 40 -5.05 -0.97 18.76
C GLU A 40 -3.67 -1.26 18.14
N ASP A 41 -3.13 -2.46 18.34
CA ASP A 41 -1.81 -2.92 17.89
C ASP A 41 -1.86 -3.78 16.61
N ASP A 42 -3.06 -4.02 16.04
CA ASP A 42 -3.24 -4.73 14.75
C ASP A 42 -2.89 -3.84 13.52
N GLY A 43 -2.11 -2.76 13.72
CA GLY A 43 -1.83 -1.76 12.69
C GLY A 43 -0.84 -2.24 11.63
N GLU A 44 -1.11 -1.94 10.36
CA GLU A 44 -0.18 -2.25 9.28
C GLU A 44 1.13 -1.45 9.44
N PRO A 45 2.32 -2.05 9.19
CA PRO A 45 3.62 -1.42 9.49
C PRO A 45 3.83 -0.06 8.82
N SER A 46 3.22 0.17 7.66
CA SER A 46 3.26 1.43 6.92
C SER A 46 2.57 2.58 7.65
N GLY A 47 1.46 2.30 8.35
CA GLY A 47 0.76 3.29 9.17
C GLY A 47 1.47 3.57 10.51
N MET A 48 2.32 2.65 10.96
CA MET A 48 3.12 2.82 12.16
C MET A 48 4.30 3.78 11.98
N PHE A 49 4.79 3.96 10.74
CA PHE A 49 5.93 4.83 10.44
C PHE A 49 5.70 6.26 10.91
N VAL A 50 4.57 6.85 10.52
CA VAL A 50 4.22 8.25 10.83
C VAL A 50 4.18 8.45 12.35
N LYS A 51 3.49 7.57 13.07
CA LYS A 51 3.37 7.63 14.52
C LYS A 51 4.73 7.49 15.23
N ILE A 52 5.56 6.54 14.81
CA ILE A 52 6.88 6.33 15.41
C ILE A 52 7.81 7.51 15.10
N MET A 53 7.73 8.08 13.88
CA MET A 53 8.51 9.25 13.49
C MET A 53 8.14 10.47 14.34
N ASP A 54 6.84 10.77 14.47
CA ASP A 54 6.34 11.86 15.30
C ASP A 54 6.77 11.70 16.76
N ASP A 55 6.62 10.50 17.32
CA ASP A 55 7.07 10.17 18.68
C ASP A 55 8.59 10.40 18.85
N ALA A 56 9.38 9.99 17.86
CA ALA A 56 10.84 10.11 17.89
C ALA A 56 11.27 11.59 17.83
N ILE A 57 10.71 12.36 16.90
CA ILE A 57 10.95 13.80 16.74
C ILE A 57 10.56 14.54 18.03
N LEU A 58 9.36 14.28 18.56
CA LEU A 58 8.88 14.90 19.80
C LEU A 58 9.76 14.56 21.00
N ALA A 59 10.28 13.33 21.08
CA ALA A 59 11.19 12.93 22.15
C ALA A 59 12.52 13.69 22.08
N VAL A 60 13.09 13.86 20.88
CA VAL A 60 14.33 14.64 20.70
C VAL A 60 14.09 16.12 21.02
N GLN A 61 13.00 16.71 20.53
CA GLN A 61 12.64 18.12 20.78
C GLN A 61 12.37 18.42 22.26
N LYS A 62 11.78 17.48 23.01
CA LYS A 62 11.54 17.61 24.46
C LYS A 62 12.76 17.27 25.31
N GLU A 63 13.92 17.11 24.69
CA GLU A 63 15.17 16.74 25.34
C GLU A 63 15.07 15.45 26.17
N ALA A 64 14.27 14.48 25.70
CA ALA A 64 14.12 13.20 26.38
C ALA A 64 15.45 12.44 26.43
N CYS A 65 15.58 11.56 27.41
CA CYS A 65 16.76 10.70 27.53
C CYS A 65 16.80 9.71 26.35
N ILE A 66 17.93 9.64 25.66
CA ILE A 66 18.15 8.66 24.59
C ILE A 66 18.64 7.35 25.24
N ASP A 67 17.68 6.46 25.49
CA ASP A 67 17.89 5.16 26.12
C ASP A 67 17.69 3.99 25.14
N ALA A 68 17.80 2.76 25.63
CA ALA A 68 17.63 1.56 24.82
C ALA A 68 16.22 1.42 24.22
N ALA A 69 15.19 1.94 24.90
CA ALA A 69 13.82 1.90 24.40
C ALA A 69 13.64 2.84 23.20
N PHE A 70 14.21 4.05 23.27
CA PHE A 70 14.24 4.97 22.14
C PHE A 70 15.00 4.37 20.95
N ARG A 71 16.16 3.76 21.18
CA ARG A 71 16.94 3.11 20.11
C ARG A 71 16.15 2.00 19.41
N LYS A 72 15.45 1.16 20.18
CA LYS A 72 14.59 0.12 19.63
C LYS A 72 13.48 0.71 18.75
N LYS A 73 12.85 1.80 19.19
CA LYS A 73 11.85 2.51 18.36
C LYS A 73 12.46 3.03 17.04
N ILE A 74 13.69 3.54 17.08
CA ILE A 74 14.39 3.93 15.85
C ILE A 74 14.65 2.73 14.95
N ASP A 75 15.09 1.59 15.47
CA ASP A 75 15.28 0.39 14.66
C ASP A 75 13.98 -0.06 13.98
N GLU A 76 12.85 -0.01 14.70
CA GLU A 76 11.50 -0.28 14.16
C GLU A 76 11.12 0.73 13.06
N LEU A 77 11.35 2.03 13.29
CA LEU A 77 11.14 3.11 12.32
C LEU A 77 11.92 2.87 11.02
N LEU A 78 13.21 2.54 11.14
CA LEU A 78 14.09 2.32 10.00
C LEU A 78 13.70 1.07 9.21
N CYS A 79 13.25 0.01 9.90
CA CYS A 79 12.68 -1.17 9.24
C CYS A 79 11.45 -0.79 8.40
N GLN A 80 10.54 0.02 8.93
CA GLN A 80 9.34 0.46 8.22
C GLN A 80 9.69 1.35 7.03
N ALA A 81 10.61 2.31 7.20
CA ALA A 81 11.11 3.14 6.10
C ALA A 81 11.70 2.29 4.96
N LEU A 82 12.46 1.24 5.29
CA LEU A 82 13.02 0.32 4.29
C LEU A 82 11.95 -0.56 3.62
N THR A 83 10.87 -0.91 4.31
CA THR A 83 9.73 -1.60 3.69
C THR A 83 9.05 -0.69 2.66
N ILE A 84 8.79 0.57 3.00
CA ILE A 84 8.26 1.57 2.07
C ILE A 84 9.19 1.73 0.86
N ALA A 85 10.50 1.87 1.12
CA ALA A 85 11.52 2.01 0.10
C ALA A 85 11.53 0.85 -0.92
N LYS A 86 11.37 -0.40 -0.46
CA LYS A 86 11.37 -1.59 -1.33
C LYS A 86 10.18 -1.64 -2.28
N LEU A 87 9.07 -1.01 -1.90
CA LEU A 87 7.86 -0.91 -2.72
C LEU A 87 7.85 0.36 -3.58
N SER A 88 8.88 1.21 -3.45
CA SER A 88 9.02 2.47 -4.19
C SER A 88 9.94 2.30 -5.41
N SER A 89 10.27 3.40 -6.09
CA SER A 89 11.23 3.37 -7.20
C SER A 89 12.65 3.05 -6.69
N ASN A 90 13.54 2.62 -7.60
CA ASN A 90 14.95 2.38 -7.25
C ASN A 90 15.65 3.65 -6.73
N GLU A 91 15.30 4.82 -7.29
CA GLU A 91 15.84 6.11 -6.84
C GLU A 91 15.41 6.41 -5.41
N ASP A 92 14.11 6.29 -5.11
CA ASP A 92 13.59 6.47 -3.75
C ASP A 92 14.18 5.44 -2.78
N TYR A 93 14.42 4.19 -3.24
CA TYR A 93 15.06 3.16 -2.43
C TYR A 93 16.46 3.55 -1.99
N GLU A 94 17.28 4.04 -2.92
CA GLU A 94 18.64 4.47 -2.63
C GLU A 94 18.66 5.67 -1.68
N GLU A 95 17.78 6.66 -1.91
CA GLU A 95 17.67 7.85 -1.07
C GLU A 95 17.21 7.54 0.36
N ILE A 96 16.17 6.72 0.51
CA ILE A 96 15.67 6.32 1.84
C ILE A 96 16.71 5.45 2.55
N SER A 97 17.34 4.50 1.85
CA SER A 97 18.40 3.66 2.43
C SER A 97 19.58 4.50 2.93
N ALA A 98 20.00 5.52 2.18
CA ALA A 98 21.01 6.47 2.61
C ALA A 98 20.55 7.29 3.83
N GLY A 99 19.29 7.70 3.87
CA GLY A 99 18.68 8.38 5.02
C GLY A 99 18.71 7.51 6.29
N CYS A 100 18.32 6.24 6.18
CA CYS A 100 18.38 5.29 7.29
C CYS A 100 19.81 5.12 7.83
N LYS A 101 20.81 5.01 6.94
CA LYS A 101 22.23 4.94 7.33
C LYS A 101 22.69 6.19 8.06
N ASN A 102 22.23 7.37 7.63
CA ASN A 102 22.57 8.63 8.27
C ASN A 102 21.98 8.75 9.69
N VAL A 103 20.72 8.36 9.88
CA VAL A 103 20.08 8.30 11.20
C VAL A 103 20.85 7.36 12.13
N LEU A 104 21.21 6.16 11.66
CA LEU A 104 22.00 5.20 12.45
C LEU A 104 23.37 5.74 12.83
N SER A 105 24.08 6.37 11.88
CA SER A 105 25.39 6.97 12.13
C SER A 105 25.28 8.03 13.23
N THR A 106 24.32 8.95 13.10
CA THR A 106 24.11 10.05 14.05
C THR A 106 23.71 9.54 15.43
N LEU A 107 22.83 8.53 15.49
CA LEU A 107 22.39 7.90 16.73
C LEU A 107 23.52 7.11 17.43
N SER A 108 24.50 6.59 16.68
CA SER A 108 25.65 5.86 17.22
C SER A 108 26.67 6.78 17.93
N GLU A 109 26.74 8.05 17.52
CA GLU A 109 27.61 9.07 18.14
C GLU A 109 27.07 9.59 19.47
N ILE A 110 25.80 9.30 19.76
CA ILE A 110 25.12 9.59 21.02
C ILE A 110 25.29 8.37 21.92
N THR A 111 25.82 8.53 23.14
CA THR A 111 25.96 7.43 24.10
C THR A 111 24.62 7.11 24.78
N GLU A 112 24.42 5.89 25.26
CA GLU A 112 23.25 5.57 26.10
C GLU A 112 23.19 6.46 27.35
N GLY A 113 22.00 6.94 27.70
CA GLY A 113 21.80 7.84 28.84
C GLY A 113 22.19 9.30 28.55
N TYR A 114 22.44 9.63 27.28
CA TYR A 114 22.66 11.00 26.83
C TYR A 114 21.43 11.88 27.11
N LYS A 115 21.69 13.09 27.61
CA LYS A 115 20.70 14.12 27.87
C LYS A 115 20.98 15.34 26.98
N PRO A 116 20.06 15.71 26.08
CA PRO A 116 20.25 16.80 25.12
C PRO A 116 20.65 18.15 25.74
N ALA A 117 20.16 18.45 26.95
CA ALA A 117 20.54 19.63 27.74
C ALA A 117 22.06 19.87 27.94
N ARG A 118 22.91 18.87 27.67
CA ARG A 118 24.38 18.96 27.85
C ARG A 118 25.16 19.23 26.56
N ASP A 119 24.61 18.98 25.37
CA ASP A 119 25.32 19.09 24.09
C ASP A 119 24.35 19.15 22.89
N SER A 120 23.63 20.26 22.71
CA SER A 120 22.51 20.35 21.76
C SER A 120 22.86 20.02 20.29
N LEU A 121 24.14 20.11 19.90
CA LEU A 121 24.55 19.88 18.52
C LEU A 121 24.25 18.46 18.03
N LYS A 122 24.41 17.46 18.92
CA LYS A 122 24.15 16.05 18.57
C LYS A 122 22.66 15.74 18.47
N SER A 123 21.85 16.32 19.37
CA SER A 123 20.39 16.20 19.28
C SER A 123 19.85 16.91 18.05
N ASP A 124 20.40 18.08 17.70
CA ASP A 124 20.01 18.84 16.50
C ASP A 124 20.38 18.07 15.23
N ALA A 125 21.55 17.43 15.19
CA ALA A 125 21.95 16.56 14.09
C ALA A 125 21.01 15.35 13.94
N LEU A 126 20.65 14.70 15.05
CA LEU A 126 19.71 13.57 15.03
C LEU A 126 18.32 14.03 14.55
N LEU A 127 17.82 15.14 15.08
CA LEU A 127 16.54 15.73 14.66
C LEU A 127 16.54 16.02 13.15
N ALA A 128 17.55 16.71 12.65
CA ALA A 128 17.69 16.99 11.23
C ALA A 128 17.75 15.71 10.38
N SER A 129 18.44 14.68 10.86
CA SER A 129 18.50 13.39 10.14
C SER A 129 17.14 12.68 10.07
N LEU A 130 16.33 12.78 11.13
CA LEU A 130 14.98 12.22 11.18
C LEU A 130 14.02 12.99 10.26
N GLU A 131 14.03 14.33 10.31
CA GLU A 131 13.21 15.19 9.45
C GLU A 131 13.54 14.98 7.96
N ILE A 132 14.82 14.80 7.61
CA ILE A 132 15.24 14.48 6.23
C ILE A 132 14.70 13.11 5.81
N LEU A 133 14.78 12.10 6.70
CA LEU A 133 14.28 10.75 6.40
C LEU A 133 12.76 10.77 6.22
N GLU A 134 12.04 11.46 7.12
CA GLU A 134 10.59 11.67 7.04
C GLU A 134 10.21 12.27 5.69
N ARG A 135 10.87 13.37 5.30
CA ARG A 135 10.62 14.04 4.02
C ARG A 135 10.83 13.09 2.83
N ARG A 136 11.91 12.30 2.82
CA ARG A 136 12.18 11.34 1.73
C ARG A 136 11.11 10.25 1.64
N VAL A 137 10.69 9.70 2.78
CA VAL A 137 9.62 8.70 2.82
C VAL A 137 8.30 9.30 2.32
N ASN A 138 7.93 10.49 2.81
CA ASN A 138 6.71 11.17 2.38
C ASN A 138 6.72 11.45 0.86
N ILE A 139 7.86 11.88 0.30
CA ILE A 139 8.01 12.09 -1.14
C ILE A 139 7.86 10.78 -1.92
N ALA A 140 8.48 9.69 -1.46
CA ALA A 140 8.42 8.40 -2.13
C ALA A 140 6.99 7.84 -2.18
N VAL A 141 6.28 7.84 -1.04
CA VAL A 141 4.88 7.40 -0.96
C VAL A 141 4.00 8.23 -1.90
N LEU A 142 4.25 9.53 -1.94
CA LEU A 142 3.49 10.45 -2.77
C LEU A 142 3.76 10.24 -4.27
N ARG A 143 5.02 10.08 -4.69
CA ARG A 143 5.39 9.72 -6.07
C ARG A 143 4.75 8.40 -6.47
N LEU A 144 4.77 7.41 -5.57
CA LEU A 144 4.11 6.12 -5.79
C LEU A 144 2.61 6.31 -5.99
N PHE A 145 1.94 7.11 -5.15
CA PHE A 145 0.51 7.39 -5.29
C PHE A 145 0.15 8.02 -6.64
N LEU A 146 0.94 8.98 -7.11
CA LEU A 146 0.74 9.58 -8.44
C LEU A 146 0.91 8.56 -9.55
N HIS A 147 1.92 7.69 -9.44
CA HIS A 147 2.17 6.66 -10.43
C HIS A 147 0.99 5.70 -10.55
N LEU A 148 0.47 5.20 -9.43
CA LEU A 148 -0.68 4.29 -9.42
C LEU A 148 -1.96 5.00 -9.87
N SER A 149 -2.16 6.25 -9.47
CA SER A 149 -3.38 7.00 -9.80
C SER A 149 -3.44 7.45 -11.27
N ALA A 150 -2.29 7.52 -11.96
CA ALA A 150 -2.24 7.86 -13.38
C ALA A 150 -2.92 6.81 -14.28
N ASP A 151 -2.74 5.52 -13.97
CA ASP A 151 -3.52 4.44 -14.56
C ASP A 151 -3.81 3.33 -13.53
N PRO A 152 -4.91 3.46 -12.75
CA PRO A 152 -5.21 2.56 -11.63
C PRO A 152 -5.46 1.10 -12.04
N ASN A 153 -5.50 0.82 -13.34
CA ASN A 153 -5.88 -0.47 -13.91
C ASN A 153 -4.81 -1.05 -14.84
N LEU A 154 -3.61 -0.46 -14.87
CA LEU A 154 -2.60 -0.81 -15.84
C LEU A 154 -2.26 -2.31 -15.87
N PRO A 155 -1.98 -2.99 -14.73
CA PRO A 155 -1.66 -4.42 -14.75
C PRO A 155 -2.82 -5.29 -15.25
N LEU A 156 -4.05 -5.01 -14.79
CA LEU A 156 -5.25 -5.74 -15.21
C LEU A 156 -5.56 -5.55 -16.70
N LYS A 157 -5.32 -4.35 -17.25
CA LYS A 157 -5.43 -4.07 -18.69
C LYS A 157 -4.40 -4.88 -19.48
N GLN A 158 -3.15 -4.92 -19.02
CA GLN A 158 -2.08 -5.68 -19.68
C GLN A 158 -2.39 -7.17 -19.72
N LEU A 159 -2.83 -7.74 -18.58
CA LEU A 159 -3.27 -9.14 -18.48
C LEU A 159 -4.45 -9.43 -19.42
N THR A 160 -5.44 -8.54 -19.48
CA THR A 160 -6.58 -8.66 -20.39
C THR A 160 -6.15 -8.69 -21.85
N LEU A 161 -5.25 -7.77 -22.26
CA LEU A 161 -4.73 -7.72 -23.62
C LEU A 161 -3.96 -8.98 -23.98
N LYS A 162 -3.13 -9.48 -23.06
CA LYS A 162 -2.35 -10.71 -23.24
C LYS A 162 -3.25 -11.96 -23.39
N ALA A 163 -4.35 -12.03 -22.64
CA ALA A 163 -5.36 -13.08 -22.78
C ALA A 163 -6.04 -13.07 -24.15
N LEU A 164 -6.24 -11.89 -24.75
CA LEU A 164 -6.87 -11.75 -26.05
C LEU A 164 -5.87 -11.88 -27.22
N ASP A 165 -4.57 -11.81 -26.95
CA ASP A 165 -3.53 -11.90 -27.97
C ASP A 165 -3.42 -13.32 -28.56
N LYS A 166 -3.53 -13.42 -29.88
CA LYS A 166 -3.51 -14.69 -30.62
C LYS A 166 -2.11 -15.28 -30.79
N ARG A 167 -1.04 -14.51 -30.49
CA ARG A 167 0.36 -14.95 -30.61
C ARG A 167 0.74 -16.04 -29.61
N TYR A 168 0.06 -16.11 -28.48
CA TYR A 168 0.34 -17.06 -27.39
C TYR A 168 -0.29 -18.44 -27.58
N LYS A 169 -0.28 -19.01 -28.79
CA LYS A 169 -0.82 -20.38 -29.02
C LYS A 169 0.33 -21.38 -29.21
N PRO A 170 0.39 -22.49 -28.44
CA PRO A 170 -0.48 -22.87 -27.32
C PRO A 170 -0.27 -22.00 -26.09
N ARG A 171 -1.31 -21.85 -25.26
CA ARG A 171 -1.29 -21.03 -24.04
C ARG A 171 -0.83 -21.84 -22.85
N HIS A 172 0.05 -21.26 -22.04
CA HIS A 172 0.51 -21.83 -20.78
C HIS A 172 0.39 -20.82 -19.64
N ILE A 173 0.05 -21.26 -18.43
CA ILE A 173 -0.07 -20.37 -17.25
C ILE A 173 1.26 -19.63 -17.00
N SER A 174 2.40 -20.27 -17.26
CA SER A 174 3.73 -19.66 -17.18
C SER A 174 3.91 -18.42 -18.05
N ASP A 175 3.08 -18.24 -19.08
CA ASP A 175 3.11 -17.03 -19.89
C ASP A 175 2.75 -15.79 -19.07
N LEU A 176 1.96 -15.95 -18.00
CA LEU A 176 1.46 -14.86 -17.17
C LEU A 176 2.36 -14.54 -15.97
N SER A 177 3.37 -15.36 -15.66
CA SER A 177 4.10 -15.28 -14.38
C SER A 177 4.59 -13.86 -14.05
N ALA A 178 5.30 -13.21 -14.99
CA ALA A 178 5.82 -11.86 -14.78
C ALA A 178 4.70 -10.81 -14.61
N ASP A 179 3.60 -10.90 -15.37
CA ASP A 179 2.51 -9.93 -15.26
C ASP A 179 1.70 -10.11 -13.98
N LEU A 180 1.59 -11.35 -13.49
CA LEU A 180 0.93 -11.66 -12.22
C LEU A 180 1.80 -11.22 -11.03
N GLU A 181 3.12 -11.39 -11.11
CA GLU A 181 4.05 -10.83 -10.11
C GLU A 181 3.96 -9.30 -10.06
N LEU A 182 3.83 -8.64 -11.22
CA LEU A 182 3.60 -7.19 -11.28
C LEU A 182 2.24 -6.79 -10.70
N LEU A 183 1.19 -7.60 -10.89
CA LEU A 183 -0.11 -7.36 -10.28
C LEU A 183 -0.05 -7.50 -8.76
N ASP A 184 0.62 -8.52 -8.25
CA ASP A 184 0.78 -8.74 -6.80
C ASP A 184 1.53 -7.54 -6.18
N LEU A 185 2.66 -7.13 -6.77
CA LEU A 185 3.39 -5.92 -6.35
C LEU A 185 2.51 -4.67 -6.37
N TYR A 186 1.68 -4.52 -7.41
CA TYR A 186 0.78 -3.39 -7.55
C TYR A 186 -0.28 -3.36 -6.42
N CYS A 187 -0.82 -4.52 -6.05
CA CYS A 187 -1.73 -4.63 -4.91
C CYS A 187 -1.03 -4.29 -3.58
N GLU A 188 0.20 -4.77 -3.36
CA GLU A 188 0.99 -4.43 -2.18
C GLU A 188 1.24 -2.90 -2.07
N GLN A 189 1.54 -2.25 -3.19
CA GLN A 189 1.73 -0.79 -3.24
C GLN A 189 0.44 -0.02 -2.92
N ILE A 190 -0.73 -0.53 -3.32
CA ILE A 190 -2.03 0.06 -2.97
C ILE A 190 -2.27 -0.04 -1.47
N GLN A 191 -2.02 -1.20 -0.86
CA GLN A 191 -2.15 -1.39 0.60
C GLN A 191 -1.21 -0.44 1.34
N LEU A 192 0.05 -0.34 0.90
CA LEU A 192 1.03 0.58 1.47
C LEU A 192 0.51 2.01 1.52
N ILE A 193 0.07 2.55 0.37
CA ILE A 193 -0.37 3.96 0.29
C ILE A 193 -1.63 4.19 1.10
N GLY A 194 -2.61 3.29 1.02
CA GLY A 194 -3.86 3.46 1.75
C GLY A 194 -3.63 3.45 3.26
N ASN A 195 -2.81 2.53 3.78
CA ASN A 195 -2.47 2.50 5.20
C ASN A 195 -1.63 3.69 5.64
N PHE A 196 -0.72 4.16 4.79
CA PHE A 196 0.00 5.40 5.03
C PHE A 196 -0.97 6.60 5.14
N ALA A 197 -1.92 6.71 4.22
CA ALA A 197 -2.95 7.75 4.25
C ALA A 197 -3.86 7.67 5.50
N VAL A 198 -4.19 6.47 5.95
CA VAL A 198 -4.92 6.25 7.22
C VAL A 198 -4.13 6.78 8.42
N ALA A 199 -2.81 6.63 8.43
CA ALA A 199 -1.96 7.12 9.51
C ALA A 199 -1.76 8.64 9.49
N CYS A 200 -1.71 9.25 8.30
CA CYS A 200 -1.64 10.70 8.15
C CYS A 200 -2.97 11.40 8.48
N SER A 201 -4.10 10.70 8.42
CA SER A 201 -5.41 11.29 8.62
C SER A 201 -5.80 11.38 10.11
N SER A 202 -6.32 12.53 10.52
CA SER A 202 -6.96 12.70 11.83
C SER A 202 -8.48 12.49 11.81
N ASP A 203 -9.09 12.43 10.62
CA ASP A 203 -10.52 12.20 10.44
C ASP A 203 -10.84 10.70 10.55
N SER A 204 -11.50 10.32 11.65
CA SER A 204 -11.87 8.94 11.92
C SER A 204 -12.80 8.33 10.87
N HIS A 205 -13.70 9.12 10.29
CA HIS A 205 -14.62 8.64 9.26
C HIS A 205 -13.90 8.44 7.93
N LEU A 206 -12.98 9.35 7.56
CA LEU A 206 -12.13 9.18 6.39
C LEU A 206 -11.25 7.93 6.50
N ARG A 207 -10.62 7.72 7.68
CA ARG A 207 -9.81 6.52 7.96
C ARG A 207 -10.60 5.23 7.77
N VAL A 208 -11.80 5.14 8.35
CA VAL A 208 -12.66 3.95 8.22
C VAL A 208 -13.01 3.69 6.75
N LYS A 209 -13.34 4.74 5.98
CA LYS A 209 -13.65 4.57 4.56
C LYS A 209 -12.46 4.06 3.75
N ILE A 210 -11.27 4.59 3.97
CA ILE A 210 -10.05 4.11 3.31
C ILE A 210 -9.83 2.63 3.63
N LEU A 211 -9.90 2.24 4.91
CA LEU A 211 -9.78 0.84 5.34
C LEU A 211 -10.84 -0.06 4.70
N CYS A 212 -12.09 0.40 4.53
CA CYS A 212 -13.12 -0.36 3.84
C CYS A 212 -12.81 -0.59 2.36
N CYS A 213 -12.25 0.41 1.67
CA CYS A 213 -11.81 0.25 0.28
C CYS A 213 -10.65 -0.74 0.19
N LEU A 214 -9.64 -0.61 1.06
CA LEU A 214 -8.48 -1.52 1.11
C LEU A 214 -8.91 -2.98 1.34
N ALA A 215 -9.78 -3.22 2.31
CA ALA A 215 -10.37 -4.53 2.57
C ALA A 215 -11.13 -5.09 1.36
N SER A 216 -11.88 -4.25 0.67
CA SER A 216 -12.64 -4.66 -0.52
C SER A 216 -11.73 -4.98 -1.71
N ILE A 217 -10.62 -4.25 -1.86
CA ILE A 217 -9.59 -4.47 -2.87
C ILE A 217 -8.83 -5.78 -2.58
N GLU A 218 -8.37 -5.97 -1.34
CA GLU A 218 -7.72 -7.21 -0.88
C GLU A 218 -8.63 -8.43 -1.11
N PHE A 219 -9.93 -8.28 -0.83
CA PHE A 219 -10.89 -9.34 -1.14
C PHE A 219 -10.90 -9.68 -2.64
N CYS A 220 -10.92 -8.68 -3.54
CA CYS A 220 -10.90 -8.91 -4.98
C CYS A 220 -9.60 -9.57 -5.45
N GLU A 221 -8.47 -9.22 -4.84
CA GLU A 221 -7.13 -9.75 -5.16
C GLU A 221 -7.08 -11.28 -5.11
N ASN A 222 -7.74 -11.87 -4.09
CA ASN A 222 -7.85 -13.33 -3.93
C ASN A 222 -8.44 -14.04 -5.17
N PHE A 223 -9.17 -13.32 -6.02
CA PHE A 223 -9.80 -13.87 -7.22
C PHE A 223 -9.06 -13.50 -8.51
N PHE A 224 -8.16 -12.52 -8.53
CA PHE A 224 -7.50 -12.08 -9.76
C PHE A 224 -6.70 -13.19 -10.42
N ARG A 225 -5.71 -13.76 -9.72
CA ARG A 225 -4.87 -14.83 -10.25
C ARG A 225 -5.68 -16.02 -10.78
N PRO A 226 -6.56 -16.68 -10.00
CA PRO A 226 -7.29 -17.85 -10.48
C PRO A 226 -8.22 -17.51 -11.66
N SER A 227 -8.97 -16.41 -11.59
CA SER A 227 -9.88 -16.03 -12.68
C SER A 227 -9.15 -15.60 -13.96
N MET A 228 -7.98 -14.97 -13.82
CA MET A 228 -7.12 -14.57 -14.93
C MET A 228 -6.48 -15.78 -15.60
N GLU A 229 -5.95 -16.74 -14.85
CA GLU A 229 -5.42 -17.99 -15.39
C GLU A 229 -6.50 -18.78 -16.15
N ASP A 230 -7.70 -18.88 -15.59
CA ASP A 230 -8.83 -19.55 -16.23
C ASP A 230 -9.28 -18.86 -17.52
N PHE A 231 -9.40 -17.53 -17.51
CA PHE A 231 -9.72 -16.73 -18.69
C PHE A 231 -8.61 -16.83 -19.74
N TYR A 232 -7.35 -16.81 -19.34
CA TYR A 232 -6.22 -16.89 -20.24
C TYR A 232 -6.21 -18.20 -21.02
N ILE A 233 -6.36 -19.34 -20.34
CA ILE A 233 -6.36 -20.66 -21.01
C ILE A 233 -7.55 -20.79 -21.96
N ASN A 234 -8.70 -20.21 -21.61
CA ASN A 234 -9.95 -20.35 -22.36
C ASN A 234 -10.51 -18.97 -22.78
N PRO A 235 -9.84 -18.22 -23.67
CA PRO A 235 -10.18 -16.82 -23.94
C PRO A 235 -11.47 -16.65 -24.76
N SER A 236 -11.98 -17.74 -25.35
CA SER A 236 -13.25 -17.78 -26.09
C SER A 236 -14.45 -18.13 -25.21
N ASP A 237 -14.21 -18.53 -23.95
CA ASP A 237 -15.27 -18.81 -22.99
C ASP A 237 -15.83 -17.49 -22.44
N PHE A 238 -17.08 -17.20 -22.80
CA PHE A 238 -17.76 -15.98 -22.37
C PHE A 238 -17.96 -15.91 -20.85
N ASN A 239 -18.07 -17.05 -20.16
CA ASN A 239 -18.32 -17.08 -18.73
C ASN A 239 -17.08 -16.68 -17.95
N ARG A 240 -15.95 -17.32 -18.23
CA ARG A 240 -14.66 -17.01 -17.59
C ARG A 240 -14.24 -15.57 -17.83
N LYS A 241 -14.40 -15.11 -19.08
CA LYS A 241 -14.18 -13.70 -19.44
C LYS A 241 -15.14 -12.78 -18.68
N GLY A 242 -16.41 -13.16 -18.58
CA GLY A 242 -17.43 -12.40 -17.88
C GLY A 242 -17.17 -12.27 -16.38
N PHE A 243 -16.74 -13.35 -15.74
CA PHE A 243 -16.39 -13.36 -14.32
C PHE A 243 -15.12 -12.55 -14.03
N PHE A 244 -14.06 -12.73 -14.81
CA PHE A 244 -12.85 -11.88 -14.67
C PHE A 244 -13.19 -10.40 -14.85
N LYS A 245 -14.00 -10.06 -15.88
CA LYS A 245 -14.48 -8.69 -16.08
C LYS A 245 -15.27 -8.17 -14.88
N PHE A 246 -16.15 -8.99 -14.29
CA PHE A 246 -16.94 -8.60 -13.13
C PHE A 246 -16.04 -8.24 -11.93
N ILE A 247 -15.02 -9.05 -11.63
CA ILE A 247 -14.07 -8.77 -10.54
C ILE A 247 -13.31 -7.47 -10.81
N VAL A 248 -12.85 -7.26 -12.05
CA VAL A 248 -12.16 -6.03 -12.46
C VAL A 248 -13.07 -4.80 -12.31
N ASP A 249 -14.34 -4.90 -12.68
CA ASP A 249 -15.31 -3.81 -12.56
C ASP A 249 -15.57 -3.45 -11.07
N GLU A 250 -15.67 -4.46 -10.18
CA GLU A 250 -15.81 -4.25 -8.73
C GLU A 250 -14.55 -3.59 -8.14
N TYR A 251 -13.36 -4.09 -8.47
CA TYR A 251 -12.09 -3.50 -8.06
C TYR A 251 -11.96 -2.04 -8.53
N GLN A 252 -12.32 -1.75 -9.78
CA GLN A 252 -12.24 -0.40 -10.35
C GLN A 252 -13.08 0.61 -9.59
N LYS A 253 -14.25 0.19 -9.14
CA LYS A 253 -15.14 1.03 -8.35
C LYS A 253 -14.50 1.38 -7.00
N GLU A 254 -13.94 0.39 -6.32
CA GLU A 254 -13.26 0.59 -5.04
C GLU A 254 -11.98 1.42 -5.19
N MET A 255 -11.17 1.16 -6.23
CA MET A 255 -9.97 1.96 -6.52
C MET A 255 -10.29 3.43 -6.78
N LYS A 256 -11.37 3.71 -7.52
CA LYS A 256 -11.79 5.09 -7.78
C LYS A 256 -12.17 5.83 -6.51
N GLU A 257 -12.89 5.16 -5.60
CA GLU A 257 -13.23 5.72 -4.30
C GLU A 257 -11.97 5.90 -3.45
N LEU A 258 -11.09 4.90 -3.40
CA LEU A 258 -9.82 4.96 -2.67
C LEU A 258 -8.96 6.14 -3.11
N THR A 259 -8.75 6.33 -4.41
CA THR A 259 -7.99 7.47 -4.95
C THR A 259 -8.60 8.79 -4.51
N TYR A 260 -9.93 8.94 -4.60
CA TYR A 260 -10.62 10.15 -4.14
C TYR A 260 -10.45 10.41 -2.64
N LEU A 261 -10.53 9.36 -1.82
CA LEU A 261 -10.34 9.48 -0.37
C LEU A 261 -8.90 9.85 -0.01
N ILE A 262 -7.90 9.28 -0.69
CA ILE A 262 -6.48 9.61 -0.49
C ILE A 262 -6.21 11.06 -0.94
N ASP A 263 -6.79 11.51 -2.05
CA ASP A 263 -6.69 12.91 -2.48
C ASP A 263 -7.23 13.90 -1.42
N CYS A 264 -8.17 13.47 -0.58
CA CYS A 264 -8.67 14.27 0.54
C CYS A 264 -7.69 14.32 1.74
N VAL A 265 -6.75 13.38 1.83
CA VAL A 265 -5.67 13.37 2.83
C VAL A 265 -4.47 14.19 2.35
N VAL A 266 -4.16 14.13 1.06
CA VAL A 266 -3.00 14.80 0.47
C VAL A 266 -3.24 16.31 0.39
N ASP A 267 -2.42 17.09 1.09
CA ASP A 267 -2.36 18.54 0.87
C ASP A 267 -1.71 18.84 -0.48
N THR A 268 -2.56 19.11 -1.47
CA THR A 268 -2.17 19.36 -2.87
C THR A 268 -1.31 20.63 -3.02
N GLU A 269 -1.36 21.59 -2.09
CA GLU A 269 -0.56 22.81 -2.14
C GLU A 269 0.88 22.56 -1.64
N THR A 270 1.00 21.85 -0.51
CA THR A 270 2.29 21.36 0.01
C THR A 270 2.95 20.40 -0.99
N PHE A 271 2.15 19.57 -1.66
CA PHE A 271 2.55 18.66 -2.74
C PHE A 271 3.27 19.35 -3.92
N ILE A 272 2.69 20.42 -4.48
CA ILE A 272 3.27 21.13 -5.62
C ILE A 272 4.60 21.78 -5.25
N GLN A 273 4.73 22.30 -4.03
CA GLN A 273 5.96 22.94 -3.57
C GLN A 273 7.11 21.94 -3.41
N VAL A 274 6.81 20.74 -2.90
CA VAL A 274 7.82 19.67 -2.76
C VAL A 274 8.24 19.13 -4.13
N ALA A 275 7.28 18.86 -5.03
CA ALA A 275 7.57 18.37 -6.38
C ALA A 275 8.33 19.39 -7.24
N LEU A 276 8.02 20.69 -7.15
CA LEU A 276 8.73 21.75 -7.87
C LEU A 276 10.11 22.07 -7.28
N GLY A 277 10.30 21.85 -5.97
CA GLY A 277 11.59 22.01 -5.31
C GLY A 277 12.65 20.99 -5.76
N ASP A 278 12.23 19.77 -6.11
CA ASP A 278 13.14 18.73 -6.65
C ASP A 278 13.38 18.90 -8.16
N LEU A 279 12.46 19.55 -8.89
CA LEU A 279 12.59 19.83 -10.33
C LEU A 279 13.49 21.03 -10.65
N ASN A 280 13.79 21.87 -9.65
CA ASN A 280 14.74 22.98 -9.74
C ASN A 280 15.83 22.80 -8.67
N PRO A 281 16.88 21.99 -8.93
CA PRO A 281 18.01 21.80 -8.01
C PRO A 281 18.78 23.10 -7.72
#